data_AF-A0A0P7A2G7-F1
#
_entry.id   AF-A0A0P7A2G7-F1
#
_cell.length_a   1.000
_cell.length_b   1.000
_cell.length_c   1.000
_cell.angle_alpha   90.00
_cell.angle_beta   90.00
_cell.angle_gamma   90.00
#
_symmetry.space_group_name_H-M   'P 1'
#
loop_
_entity.id
_entity.type
_entity.pdbx_description
1 polymer ?
#
loop_
_entity_poly.entity_id
_entity_poly.type
_entity_poly.pdbx_seq_one_letter_code
_entity_poly.pdbx_strand_id
1 'polypeptide(L)'
;MGKFFEAELKDKFLKFAASKDNYFELRLLYNEFLYPHYSLEFASRLVSEILEYDPELLDVMSGNGFKVFMISSTAATKAFVAESSFCQLVVQEEEKWDNFLKQVSTLRQLSKKEKSLLDTKQRQSLRNEKKWLVPISSVLGLSIVLNICLLGYIIFGDNGLTTGQNSFEKVSDVQSLKLTSPIKKEKATIEFKQDSLLVRKKE
;
A
#
# COMPACT_ATOMS: atom_id res chain seq x y z
N MET A 1 -6.20 -4.94 -14.36
CA MET A 1 -6.98 -5.95 -15.10
C MET A 1 -7.79 -6.74 -14.08
N GLY A 2 -8.94 -7.31 -14.46
CA GLY A 2 -9.70 -8.17 -13.53
C GLY A 2 -9.01 -9.53 -13.37
N LYS A 3 -9.01 -10.10 -12.15
CA LYS A 3 -8.40 -11.42 -11.87
C LYS A 3 -8.95 -12.52 -12.79
N PHE A 4 -10.26 -12.48 -13.05
CA PHE A 4 -10.92 -13.42 -13.96
C PHE A 4 -10.36 -13.34 -15.38
N PHE A 5 -10.13 -12.13 -15.89
CA PHE A 5 -9.60 -11.95 -17.24
C PHE A 5 -8.14 -12.41 -17.35
N GLU A 6 -7.34 -12.19 -16.30
CA GLU A 6 -5.98 -12.74 -16.23
C GLU A 6 -5.98 -14.28 -16.23
N ALA A 7 -6.92 -14.90 -15.50
CA ALA A 7 -7.13 -16.34 -15.53
C ALA A 7 -7.58 -16.83 -16.92
N GLU A 8 -8.49 -16.12 -17.57
CA GLU A 8 -8.96 -16.44 -18.93
C GLU A 8 -7.83 -16.38 -19.95
N LEU A 9 -6.95 -15.38 -19.84
CA LEU A 9 -5.76 -15.28 -20.68
C LEU A 9 -4.80 -16.46 -20.48
N LYS A 10 -4.58 -16.89 -19.23
CA LYS A 10 -3.75 -18.07 -18.92
C LYS A 10 -4.35 -19.34 -19.50
N ASP A 11 -5.65 -19.54 -19.38
CA ASP A 11 -6.34 -20.71 -19.95
C ASP A 11 -6.29 -20.72 -21.48
N LYS A 12 -6.53 -19.57 -22.12
CA LYS A 12 -6.43 -19.46 -23.58
C LYS A 12 -5.00 -19.69 -24.06
N PHE A 13 -4.01 -19.17 -23.33
CA PHE A 13 -2.61 -19.44 -23.62
C PHE A 13 -2.29 -20.93 -23.54
N LEU A 14 -2.72 -21.62 -22.48
CA LEU A 14 -2.50 -23.05 -22.34
C LEU A 14 -3.18 -23.86 -23.45
N LYS A 15 -4.41 -23.49 -23.85
CA LYS A 15 -5.09 -24.13 -24.99
C LYS A 15 -4.38 -23.87 -26.31
N PHE A 16 -3.82 -22.68 -26.49
CA PHE A 16 -3.00 -22.35 -27.65
C PHE A 16 -1.67 -23.11 -27.65
N ALA A 17 -1.03 -23.25 -26.50
CA ALA A 17 0.18 -24.06 -26.35
C ALA A 17 -0.10 -25.55 -26.62
N ALA A 18 -1.26 -26.06 -26.20
CA ALA A 18 -1.68 -27.44 -26.44
C ALA A 18 -2.04 -27.75 -27.90
N SER A 19 -2.42 -26.75 -28.69
CA SER A 19 -2.72 -26.93 -30.12
C SER A 19 -1.47 -26.90 -30.99
N LYS A 20 -0.31 -26.53 -30.43
CA LYS A 20 0.98 -26.57 -31.12
C LYS A 20 1.72 -27.85 -30.73
N ASP A 21 2.14 -28.62 -31.73
CA ASP A 21 2.91 -29.86 -31.50
C ASP A 21 4.41 -29.62 -31.19
N ASN A 22 4.88 -28.37 -31.35
CA ASN A 22 6.30 -28.02 -31.25
C ASN A 22 6.56 -26.98 -30.15
N TYR A 23 7.80 -26.94 -29.68
CA TYR A 23 8.32 -25.86 -28.84
C TYR A 23 8.10 -24.49 -29.49
N PHE A 24 7.65 -23.53 -28.70
CA PHE A 24 7.44 -22.16 -29.15
C PHE A 24 8.15 -21.15 -28.25
N GLU A 25 8.51 -20.01 -28.83
CA GLU A 25 9.15 -18.91 -28.11
C GLU A 25 8.12 -17.97 -27.47
N LEU A 26 8.56 -17.28 -26.41
CA LEU A 26 7.76 -16.21 -25.80
C LEU A 26 7.38 -15.10 -26.79
N ARG A 27 8.25 -14.79 -27.75
CA ARG A 27 7.97 -13.79 -28.79
C ARG A 27 6.84 -14.22 -29.71
N LEU A 28 6.72 -15.52 -30.00
CA LEU A 28 5.62 -16.05 -30.79
C LEU A 28 4.29 -15.83 -30.06
N LEU A 29 4.26 -16.15 -28.76
CA LEU A 29 3.10 -15.90 -27.90
C LEU A 29 2.71 -14.42 -27.93
N TYR A 30 3.69 -13.54 -27.79
CA TYR A 30 3.46 -12.10 -27.82
C TYR A 30 2.84 -11.65 -29.14
N ASN A 31 3.45 -12.06 -30.26
CA ASN A 31 3.03 -11.63 -31.60
C ASN A 31 1.67 -12.20 -32.01
N GLU A 32 1.39 -13.48 -31.70
CA GLU A 32 0.15 -14.14 -32.14
C GLU A 32 -1.05 -13.87 -31.22
N PHE A 33 -0.83 -13.67 -29.91
CA PHE A 33 -1.92 -13.66 -28.92
C PHE A 33 -2.12 -12.33 -28.19
N LEU A 34 -1.05 -11.55 -28.00
CA LEU A 34 -1.03 -10.40 -27.08
C LEU A 34 -0.83 -9.05 -27.80
N TYR A 35 -0.28 -9.06 -29.00
CA TYR A 35 -0.13 -7.86 -29.82
C TYR A 35 -1.48 -7.40 -30.40
N PRO A 36 -1.79 -6.09 -30.48
CA PRO A 36 -0.99 -4.94 -30.02
C PRO A 36 -1.31 -4.48 -28.59
N HIS A 37 -2.21 -5.17 -27.88
CA HIS A 37 -2.81 -4.65 -26.66
C HIS A 37 -1.94 -4.79 -25.40
N TYR A 38 -0.93 -5.65 -25.45
CA TYR A 38 -0.04 -5.93 -24.31
C TYR A 38 1.43 -5.71 -24.69
N SER A 39 2.31 -5.81 -23.69
CA SER A 39 3.77 -5.76 -23.86
C SER A 39 4.39 -7.16 -23.85
N LEU A 40 5.60 -7.29 -24.39
CA LEU A 40 6.39 -8.52 -24.30
C LEU A 40 6.70 -8.91 -22.84
N GLU A 41 6.88 -7.91 -21.98
CA GLU A 41 7.08 -8.11 -20.54
C GLU A 41 5.86 -8.76 -19.87
N PHE A 42 4.65 -8.35 -20.28
CA PHE A 42 3.41 -8.97 -19.82
C PHE A 42 3.35 -10.46 -20.21
N ALA A 43 3.77 -10.81 -21.43
CA ALA A 43 3.86 -12.20 -21.85
C ALA A 43 4.82 -13.00 -20.94
N SER A 44 6.00 -12.43 -20.64
CA SER A 44 6.98 -13.06 -19.74
C SER A 44 6.41 -13.29 -18.35
N ARG A 45 5.68 -12.30 -17.83
CA ARG A 45 5.03 -12.39 -16.53
C ARG A 45 3.93 -13.46 -16.52
N LEU A 46 3.10 -13.51 -17.55
CA LEU A 46 2.03 -14.50 -17.69
C LEU A 46 2.58 -15.93 -17.63
N VAL A 47 3.66 -16.22 -18.38
CA VAL A 47 4.30 -17.54 -18.35
C VAL A 47 4.93 -17.84 -16.99
N SER A 48 5.53 -16.83 -16.35
CA SER A 48 6.13 -17.00 -15.02
C SER A 48 5.05 -17.33 -13.97
N GLU A 49 3.90 -16.66 -14.01
CA GLU A 49 2.80 -16.91 -13.08
C GLU A 49 2.15 -18.29 -13.28
N ILE A 50 2.18 -18.85 -14.50
CA ILE A 50 1.71 -20.22 -14.76
C ILE A 50 2.69 -21.24 -14.16
N LEU A 51 3.99 -21.04 -14.37
CA LEU A 51 5.04 -21.89 -13.80
C LEU A 51 5.10 -21.81 -12.27
N GLU A 52 4.78 -20.66 -11.70
CA GLU A 52 4.70 -20.47 -10.24
C GLU A 52 3.51 -21.22 -9.63
N TYR A 53 2.40 -21.33 -10.37
CA TYR A 53 1.25 -22.13 -9.95
C TYR A 53 1.57 -23.63 -9.99
N ASP A 54 2.06 -24.11 -11.13
CA ASP A 54 2.46 -25.50 -11.29
C ASP A 54 3.60 -25.60 -12.33
N PRO A 55 4.82 -25.97 -11.91
CA PRO A 55 5.96 -26.06 -12.81
C PRO A 55 5.84 -27.22 -13.80
N GLU A 56 4.97 -28.20 -13.54
CA GLU A 56 4.76 -29.35 -14.43
C GLU A 56 3.78 -29.06 -15.57
N LEU A 57 3.19 -27.86 -15.64
CA LEU A 57 2.29 -27.49 -16.74
C LEU A 57 3.05 -27.21 -18.04
N LEU A 58 4.27 -26.69 -17.97
CA LEU A 58 5.06 -26.27 -19.12
C LEU A 58 6.49 -26.80 -19.02
N ASP A 59 6.92 -27.50 -20.06
CA ASP A 59 8.31 -27.87 -20.26
C ASP A 59 9.08 -26.65 -20.78
N VAL A 60 10.02 -26.17 -19.97
CA VAL A 60 10.88 -25.04 -20.30
C VAL A 60 12.25 -25.54 -20.71
N MET A 61 12.64 -25.26 -21.95
CA MET A 61 14.03 -25.45 -22.40
C MET A 61 14.69 -24.09 -22.61
N SER A 62 15.85 -23.90 -22.00
CA SER A 62 16.67 -22.70 -22.18
C SER A 62 17.94 -23.05 -22.96
N GLY A 63 18.14 -22.39 -24.10
CA GLY A 63 19.34 -22.55 -24.93
C GLY A 63 19.67 -21.25 -25.67
N ASN A 64 20.95 -20.91 -25.79
CA ASN A 64 21.46 -19.76 -26.55
C ASN A 64 20.80 -18.40 -26.21
N GLY A 65 20.39 -18.19 -24.95
CA GLY A 65 19.77 -16.94 -24.49
C GLY A 65 18.27 -16.80 -24.78
N PHE A 66 17.64 -17.83 -25.36
CA PHE A 66 16.19 -17.89 -25.56
C PHE A 66 15.55 -18.99 -24.72
N LYS A 67 14.34 -18.73 -24.23
CA LYS A 67 13.51 -19.71 -23.55
C LYS A 67 12.41 -20.16 -24.51
N VAL A 68 12.33 -21.46 -24.73
CA VAL A 68 11.24 -22.09 -25.46
C VAL A 68 10.38 -22.90 -24.49
N PHE A 69 9.09 -22.95 -24.81
CA PHE A 69 8.06 -23.53 -23.97
C PHE A 69 7.30 -24.57 -24.78
N MET A 70 6.88 -25.62 -24.10
CA MET A 70 5.96 -26.62 -24.63
C MET A 70 5.03 -27.06 -23.50
N ILE A 71 3.82 -27.50 -23.83
CA ILE A 71 2.95 -28.05 -22.81
C ILE A 71 3.45 -29.42 -22.37
N SER A 72 3.42 -29.68 -21.06
CA SER A 72 3.81 -30.98 -20.54
C SER A 72 2.85 -32.07 -21.01
N SER A 73 3.40 -33.23 -21.36
CA SER A 73 2.64 -34.36 -21.92
C SER A 73 1.95 -35.23 -20.87
N THR A 74 1.93 -34.82 -19.61
CA THR A 74 1.28 -35.56 -18.51
C THR A 74 -0.25 -35.55 -18.64
N ALA A 75 -0.89 -36.63 -18.16
CA ALA A 75 -2.35 -36.76 -18.20
C ALA A 75 -3.06 -35.69 -17.35
N ALA A 76 -2.43 -35.28 -16.24
CA ALA A 76 -2.91 -34.21 -15.37
C ALA A 76 -2.96 -32.85 -16.11
N THR A 77 -1.88 -32.50 -16.81
CA THR A 77 -1.81 -31.26 -17.58
C THR A 77 -2.85 -31.23 -18.71
N LYS A 78 -3.09 -32.35 -19.40
CA LYS A 78 -4.16 -32.42 -20.42
C LYS A 78 -5.55 -32.18 -19.85
N ALA A 79 -5.85 -32.77 -18.69
CA ALA A 79 -7.12 -32.54 -18.01
C ALA A 79 -7.27 -31.08 -17.56
N PHE A 80 -6.22 -30.51 -16.96
CA PHE A 80 -6.18 -29.12 -16.51
C PHE A 80 -6.46 -28.11 -17.63
N VAL A 81 -5.86 -28.34 -18.80
CA VAL A 81 -6.04 -27.48 -19.99
C VAL A 81 -7.44 -27.61 -20.58
N ALA A 82 -8.00 -28.82 -20.60
CA ALA A 82 -9.34 -29.07 -21.11
C ALA A 82 -10.42 -28.39 -20.24
N GLU A 83 -10.23 -28.41 -18.92
CA GLU A 83 -11.21 -27.90 -17.96
C GLU A 83 -11.18 -26.38 -17.79
N SER A 84 -10.20 -25.66 -18.35
CA SER A 84 -10.03 -24.22 -18.07
C SER A 84 -9.88 -23.97 -16.56
N SER A 85 -8.95 -24.69 -15.95
CA SER A 85 -8.83 -24.75 -14.49
C SER A 85 -8.47 -23.40 -13.86
N PHE A 86 -7.76 -22.49 -14.53
CA PHE A 86 -7.49 -21.16 -13.94
C PHE A 86 -8.77 -20.35 -13.76
N CYS A 87 -9.66 -20.33 -14.75
CA CYS A 87 -10.97 -19.69 -14.61
C CYS A 87 -11.81 -20.35 -13.51
N GLN A 88 -11.83 -21.68 -13.44
CA GLN A 88 -12.56 -22.39 -12.39
C GLN A 88 -12.06 -22.05 -10.98
N LEU A 89 -10.74 -21.91 -10.81
CA LEU A 89 -10.16 -21.51 -9.52
C LEU A 89 -10.63 -20.12 -9.09
N VAL A 90 -10.70 -19.17 -10.02
CA VAL A 90 -11.21 -17.82 -9.72
C VAL A 90 -12.69 -17.87 -9.35
N VAL A 91 -13.50 -18.62 -10.09
CA VAL A 91 -14.94 -18.79 -9.78
C VAL A 91 -15.12 -19.42 -8.40
N GLN A 92 -14.35 -20.46 -8.07
CA GLN A 92 -14.39 -21.07 -6.74
C GLN A 92 -13.96 -20.11 -5.63
N GLU A 93 -12.98 -19.23 -5.89
CA GLU A 93 -12.57 -18.20 -4.94
C GLU A 93 -13.72 -17.20 -4.72
N GLU A 94 -14.35 -16.73 -5.79
CA GLU A 94 -15.51 -15.84 -5.74
C GLU A 94 -16.68 -16.48 -4.97
N GLU A 95 -17.00 -17.75 -5.23
CA GLU A 95 -18.02 -18.49 -4.50
C GLU A 95 -17.70 -18.63 -3.00
N LYS A 96 -16.43 -18.86 -2.65
CA LYS A 96 -15.98 -18.89 -1.25
C LYS A 96 -16.16 -17.53 -0.59
N TRP A 97 -15.80 -16.45 -1.29
CA TRP A 97 -16.00 -15.08 -0.80
C TRP A 97 -17.48 -14.75 -0.61
N ASP A 98 -18.33 -15.14 -1.55
CA ASP A 98 -19.78 -14.98 -1.46
C ASP A 98 -20.36 -15.75 -0.27
N ASN A 99 -19.93 -16.99 -0.07
CA ASN A 99 -20.37 -17.81 1.06
C ASN A 99 -19.89 -17.24 2.39
N PHE A 100 -18.66 -16.75 2.46
CA PHE A 100 -18.14 -16.05 3.64
C PHE A 100 -18.95 -14.78 3.93
N LEU A 101 -19.23 -13.96 2.93
CA LEU A 101 -20.04 -12.74 3.10
C LEU A 101 -21.48 -13.05 3.50
N LYS A 102 -22.08 -14.12 2.95
CA LYS A 102 -23.39 -14.64 3.40
C LYS A 102 -23.35 -15.05 4.86
N GLN A 103 -22.33 -15.79 5.29
CA GLN A 103 -22.18 -16.19 6.69
C GLN A 103 -21.96 -14.99 7.62
N VAL A 104 -21.08 -14.06 7.26
CA VAL A 104 -20.82 -12.83 8.03
C VAL A 104 -22.07 -11.96 8.12
N SER A 105 -22.82 -11.80 7.03
CA SER A 105 -24.08 -11.03 7.05
C SER A 105 -25.18 -11.71 7.85
N THR A 106 -25.23 -13.05 7.85
CA THR A 106 -26.18 -13.83 8.65
C THR A 106 -25.81 -13.80 10.13
N LEU A 107 -24.52 -13.90 10.47
CA LEU A 107 -24.00 -13.77 11.84
C LEU A 107 -24.15 -12.35 12.39
N ARG A 108 -24.20 -11.32 11.51
CA ARG A 108 -24.36 -9.91 11.86
C ARG A 108 -25.81 -9.41 11.77
N GLN A 109 -26.81 -10.29 11.92
CA GLN A 109 -28.14 -9.81 12.30
C GLN A 109 -28.10 -9.39 13.78
N LEU A 110 -27.59 -8.17 14.03
CA LEU A 110 -27.63 -7.53 15.35
C LEU A 110 -29.05 -7.65 15.91
N SER A 111 -29.15 -8.21 17.11
CA SER A 111 -30.41 -8.31 17.84
C SER A 111 -31.03 -6.91 17.94
N LYS A 112 -32.37 -6.82 17.98
CA LYS A 112 -33.08 -5.52 18.07
C LYS A 112 -32.53 -4.62 19.19
N LYS A 113 -32.04 -5.22 20.28
CA LYS A 113 -31.38 -4.52 21.41
C LYS A 113 -30.00 -3.94 21.05
N GLU A 114 -29.20 -4.65 20.27
CA GLU A 114 -27.86 -4.19 19.88
C GLU A 114 -27.94 -3.08 18.83
N LYS A 115 -28.93 -3.14 17.92
CA LYS A 115 -29.22 -2.05 16.98
C LYS A 115 -29.58 -0.75 17.70
N SER A 116 -30.43 -0.81 18.74
CA SER A 116 -30.78 0.40 19.51
C SER A 116 -29.58 1.01 20.25
N LEU A 117 -28.65 0.19 20.73
CA LEU A 117 -27.45 0.68 21.41
C LEU A 117 -26.46 1.35 20.44
N LEU A 118 -26.32 0.80 19.23
CA LEU A 118 -25.48 1.38 18.17
C LEU A 118 -26.06 2.70 17.63
N ASP A 119 -27.37 2.77 17.39
CA ASP A 119 -28.03 4.01 16.95
C ASP A 119 -27.85 5.15 17.95
N THR A 120 -27.90 4.84 19.25
CA THR A 120 -27.72 5.85 20.31
C THR A 120 -26.28 6.35 20.36
N LYS A 121 -25.30 5.43 20.25
CA LYS A 121 -23.87 5.76 20.25
C LYS A 121 -23.46 6.52 18.98
N GLN A 122 -24.00 6.16 17.83
CA GLN A 122 -23.74 6.80 16.55
C GLN A 122 -24.36 8.21 16.49
N ARG A 123 -25.58 8.40 17.00
CA ARG A 123 -26.18 9.75 17.15
C ARG A 123 -25.38 10.65 18.07
N GLN A 124 -24.82 10.11 19.15
CA GLN A 124 -24.00 10.87 20.11
C GLN A 124 -22.62 11.22 19.55
N SER A 125 -22.00 10.30 18.81
CA SER A 125 -20.73 10.51 18.08
C SER A 125 -20.86 11.56 16.98
N LEU A 126 -21.90 11.47 16.13
CA LEU A 126 -22.15 12.44 15.06
C LEU A 126 -22.41 13.86 15.59
N ARG A 127 -23.00 13.97 16.80
CA ARG A 127 -23.24 15.28 17.44
C ARG A 127 -21.94 15.92 17.94
N ASN A 128 -20.97 15.12 18.35
CA ASN A 128 -19.67 15.61 18.77
C ASN A 128 -18.79 15.93 17.55
N GLU A 129 -18.82 15.10 16.51
CA GLU A 129 -18.05 15.30 15.29
C GLU A 129 -18.46 16.57 14.53
N LYS A 130 -19.77 16.84 14.43
CA LYS A 130 -20.28 18.10 13.85
C LYS A 130 -19.80 19.35 14.59
N LYS A 131 -19.52 19.27 15.90
CA LYS A 131 -18.97 20.40 16.67
C LYS A 131 -17.51 20.69 16.33
N TRP A 132 -16.75 19.68 15.94
CA TRP A 132 -15.33 19.82 15.58
C TRP A 132 -15.11 20.15 14.10
N LEU A 133 -16.02 19.73 13.22
CA LEU A 133 -15.93 20.02 11.78
C LEU A 133 -16.11 21.51 11.45
N VAL A 134 -17.04 22.19 12.14
CA VAL A 134 -17.32 23.63 11.90
C VAL A 134 -16.08 24.52 12.12
N PRO A 135 -15.37 24.48 13.27
CA PRO A 135 -14.18 25.32 13.45
C PRO A 135 -13.04 24.95 12.50
N ILE A 136 -12.84 23.66 12.19
CA ILE A 136 -11.80 23.22 11.25
C ILE A 136 -12.07 23.77 9.84
N SER A 137 -13.31 23.65 9.35
CA SER A 137 -13.69 24.23 8.05
C SER A 137 -13.57 25.77 8.03
N SER A 138 -13.79 26.43 9.16
CA SER A 138 -13.69 27.89 9.28
C SER A 138 -12.24 28.38 9.18
N VAL A 139 -11.29 27.66 9.80
CA VAL A 139 -9.86 28.00 9.74
C VAL A 139 -9.30 27.86 8.32
N LEU A 140 -9.67 26.79 7.60
CA LEU A 140 -9.27 26.63 6.20
C LEU A 140 -9.88 27.71 5.30
N GLY A 141 -11.17 28.03 5.50
CA GLY A 141 -11.85 29.07 4.73
C GLY A 141 -11.20 30.46 4.91
N LEU A 142 -10.88 30.84 6.14
CA LEU A 142 -10.21 32.10 6.45
C LEU A 142 -8.81 32.20 5.83
N SER A 143 -8.04 31.10 5.82
CA SER A 143 -6.71 31.07 5.19
C SER A 143 -6.77 31.33 3.68
N ILE A 144 -7.77 30.78 3.00
CA ILE A 144 -7.96 30.96 1.56
C ILE A 144 -8.40 32.40 1.26
N VAL A 145 -9.35 32.95 2.03
CA VAL A 145 -9.82 34.33 1.85
C VAL A 145 -8.70 35.34 2.09
N LEU A 146 -7.87 35.15 3.13
CA LEU A 146 -6.72 36.00 3.40
C LEU A 146 -5.68 35.93 2.28
N ASN A 147 -5.40 34.73 1.75
CA ASN A 147 -4.48 34.59 0.61
C ASN A 147 -5.00 35.29 -0.65
N ILE A 148 -6.28 35.15 -0.97
CA ILE A 148 -6.88 35.83 -2.13
C ILE A 148 -6.88 37.35 -1.92
N CYS A 149 -7.18 37.82 -0.72
CA CYS A 149 -7.17 39.24 -0.39
C CYS A 149 -5.74 39.83 -0.46
N LEU A 150 -4.73 39.08 0.00
CA LEU A 150 -3.32 39.48 -0.05
C LEU A 150 -2.78 39.46 -1.48
N LEU A 151 -3.09 38.43 -2.27
CA LEU A 151 -2.79 38.41 -3.70
C LEU A 151 -3.50 39.54 -4.45
N GLY A 152 -4.77 39.81 -4.14
CA GLY A 152 -5.51 40.93 -4.70
C GLY A 152 -4.87 42.27 -4.35
N TYR A 153 -4.42 42.45 -3.10
CA TYR A 153 -3.67 43.63 -2.68
C TYR A 153 -2.30 43.73 -3.37
N ILE A 154 -1.59 42.64 -3.60
CA ILE A 154 -0.32 42.64 -4.35
C ILE A 154 -0.54 42.99 -5.83
N ILE A 155 -1.63 42.48 -6.43
CA ILE A 155 -1.92 42.66 -7.86
C ILE A 155 -2.53 44.04 -8.15
N PHE A 156 -3.38 44.57 -7.28
CA PHE A 156 -4.07 45.86 -7.46
C PHE A 156 -3.48 47.01 -6.65
N GLY A 157 -2.73 46.73 -5.58
CA GLY A 157 -2.26 47.70 -4.60
C GLY A 157 -0.90 48.31 -4.89
N ASP A 158 -0.29 48.05 -6.05
CA ASP A 158 1.00 48.64 -6.36
C ASP A 158 1.14 49.10 -7.84
N ASN A 159 0.47 50.22 -8.14
CA ASN A 159 1.07 51.27 -8.96
C ASN A 159 1.79 52.25 -8.01
N GLY A 160 2.95 51.86 -7.50
CA GLY A 160 3.93 52.74 -6.86
C GLY A 160 4.23 52.40 -5.41
N LEU A 161 5.23 51.55 -5.16
CA LEU A 161 6.57 51.88 -4.68
C LEU A 161 7.38 50.60 -4.43
N THR A 162 8.34 50.36 -5.32
CA THR A 162 9.60 49.69 -4.98
C THR A 162 10.20 50.34 -3.72
N THR A 163 10.42 49.59 -2.64
CA THR A 163 11.52 49.78 -1.67
C THR A 163 11.55 48.62 -0.67
N GLY A 164 12.69 47.94 -0.60
CA GLY A 164 13.15 47.33 0.64
C GLY A 164 12.95 45.82 0.81
N GLN A 165 13.66 45.03 0.00
CA GLN A 165 14.40 43.90 0.59
C GLN A 165 15.21 44.48 1.77
N ASN A 166 14.89 44.09 3.01
CA ASN A 166 15.75 44.09 4.20
C ASN A 166 14.87 43.87 5.45
N SER A 167 14.51 42.63 5.75
CA SER A 167 13.91 42.27 7.07
C SER A 167 14.21 40.81 7.47
N PHE A 168 15.38 40.29 7.10
CA PHE A 168 15.86 38.98 7.57
C PHE A 168 17.14 39.04 8.42
N GLU A 169 17.59 40.23 8.81
CA GLU A 169 18.85 40.43 9.55
C GLU A 169 18.64 41.23 10.84
N LYS A 170 17.75 40.77 11.72
CA LYS A 170 17.63 41.37 13.08
C LYS A 170 17.06 40.48 14.18
N VAL A 171 17.24 39.16 14.10
CA VAL A 171 16.83 38.24 15.20
C VAL A 171 17.99 37.36 15.71
N SER A 172 19.20 37.43 15.14
CA SER A 172 20.34 36.61 15.61
C SER A 172 21.19 37.23 16.73
N ASP A 173 21.06 38.52 17.03
CA ASP A 173 22.06 39.24 17.85
C ASP A 173 21.64 39.59 19.30
N VAL A 174 20.63 38.93 19.87
CA VAL A 174 20.18 39.24 21.25
C VAL A 174 20.51 38.14 22.28
N GLN A 175 21.16 37.02 21.89
CA GLN A 175 21.43 35.93 22.85
C GLN A 175 22.87 35.72 23.31
N SER A 176 23.84 36.55 22.88
CA SER A 176 25.21 36.45 23.40
C SER A 176 25.64 37.69 24.19
N LEU A 177 25.87 37.45 25.49
CA LEU A 177 26.80 38.13 26.40
C LEU A 177 26.30 39.32 27.24
N LYS A 178 25.96 39.02 28.50
CA LYS A 178 26.53 39.58 29.75
C LYS A 178 25.72 39.08 30.95
N LEU A 179 26.24 38.74 32.12
CA LEU A 179 27.58 38.41 32.61
C LEU A 179 27.34 37.91 34.06
N THR A 180 27.95 36.80 34.44
CA THR A 180 28.54 36.51 35.77
C THR A 180 27.78 36.88 37.07
N SER A 181 27.40 35.81 37.79
CA SER A 181 27.39 35.52 39.24
C SER A 181 27.88 36.57 40.26
N PRO A 182 27.42 36.51 41.53
CA PRO A 182 28.11 35.69 42.55
C PRO A 182 27.09 35.01 43.52
N ILE A 183 27.31 33.91 44.25
CA ILE A 183 28.20 33.59 45.40
C ILE A 183 27.87 32.09 45.71
N LYS A 184 28.78 31.13 45.58
CA LYS A 184 29.69 30.54 46.60
C LYS A 184 29.03 29.67 47.70
N LYS A 185 29.47 28.40 47.70
CA LYS A 185 29.47 27.35 48.76
C LYS A 185 28.11 26.68 48.99
N GLU A 186 27.99 25.35 48.84
CA GLU A 186 28.59 24.39 49.78
C GLU A 186 28.77 23.01 49.12
N LYS A 187 29.94 22.40 49.35
CA LYS A 187 30.25 21.02 48.99
C LYS A 187 29.60 20.10 50.02
N ALA A 188 28.81 19.12 49.57
CA ALA A 188 28.60 17.89 50.32
C ALA A 188 28.78 16.71 49.36
N THR A 189 29.97 16.14 49.45
CA THR A 189 30.35 14.82 48.97
C THR A 189 29.38 13.77 49.52
N ILE A 190 28.72 13.00 48.65
CA ILE A 190 28.31 11.63 48.99
C ILE A 190 28.68 10.74 47.81
N GLU A 191 29.83 10.10 47.98
CA GLU A 191 30.25 8.90 47.27
C GLU A 191 29.16 7.82 47.44
N PHE A 192 28.58 7.32 46.35
CA PHE A 192 27.86 6.05 46.41
C PHE A 192 28.84 4.92 46.14
N LYS A 193 29.44 4.49 47.24
CA LYS A 193 30.21 3.27 47.45
C LYS A 193 29.31 2.06 47.16
N GLN A 194 29.35 1.53 45.95
CA GLN A 194 29.05 0.12 45.74
C GLN A 194 30.32 -0.64 46.12
N ASP A 195 30.35 -1.20 47.33
CA ASP A 195 30.93 -2.52 47.52
C ASP A 195 30.58 -3.12 48.87
N SER A 196 29.95 -4.29 48.76
CA SER A 196 30.17 -5.50 49.56
C SER A 196 29.78 -5.50 51.04
N LEU A 197 29.06 -6.54 51.45
CA LEU A 197 29.27 -7.41 52.61
C LEU A 197 28.15 -8.47 52.51
N LEU A 198 28.30 -9.79 52.60
CA LEU A 198 29.38 -10.71 52.96
C LEU A 198 28.91 -12.08 52.41
N VAL A 199 29.68 -12.79 51.58
CA VAL A 199 30.61 -13.83 52.01
C VAL A 199 30.16 -14.56 53.29
N ARG A 200 29.54 -15.74 53.13
CA ARG A 200 29.84 -16.88 54.00
C ARG A 200 30.63 -17.89 53.18
N LYS A 201 31.91 -18.00 53.51
CA LYS A 201 32.84 -19.04 53.06
C LYS A 201 32.82 -20.17 54.10
N LYS A 202 32.92 -21.40 53.57
CA LYS A 202 33.51 -22.62 54.16
C LYS A 202 32.86 -23.20 55.42
N GLU A 203 32.42 -24.44 55.31
CA GLU A 203 33.23 -25.62 55.68
C GLU A 203 33.18 -26.65 54.54
#